data_AF-A0A5R2NC59-F1
#
_entry.id   AF-A0A5R2NC59-F1
#
_cell.length_a   1.000
_cell.length_b   1.000
_cell.length_c   1.000
_cell.angle_alpha   90.00
_cell.angle_beta   90.00
_cell.angle_gamma   90.00
#
_symmetry.space_group_name_H-M   'P 1'
#
loop_
_entity.id
_entity.type
_entity.pdbx_description
1 polymer ?
#
loop_
_entity_poly.entity_id
_entity_poly.type
_entity_poly.pdbx_seq_one_letter_code
_entity_poly.pdbx_strand_id
1 'polypeptide(L)'
;FPWEIDTEGLAAMTSVVTDLDGALRRLDLANGRHVILVAEGRMFNLAGIEPKGNSIESMDIGFMLQALSLERVAKGAGLAAGAQPVPDDINRRIARLMTASMGAAL
;
A
#
# COMPACT_ATOMS: atom_id res chain seq x y z
N PHE A 1 9.15 -4.09 4.17
CA PHE A 1 9.38 -4.61 5.54
C PHE A 1 8.88 -3.59 6.54
N PRO A 2 8.36 -3.96 7.72
CA PRO A 2 7.74 -3.05 8.70
C PRO A 2 8.80 -2.40 9.62
N TRP A 3 9.68 -1.61 9.04
CA TRP A 3 10.79 -0.91 9.71
C TRP A 3 10.48 0.53 10.15
N GLU A 4 9.33 1.08 9.76
CA GLU A 4 8.95 2.46 10.08
C GLU A 4 8.63 2.64 11.58
N ILE A 5 8.26 1.56 12.26
CA ILE A 5 7.96 1.52 13.69
C ILE A 5 8.94 0.56 14.36
N ASP A 6 9.69 1.06 15.34
CA ASP A 6 10.57 0.24 16.20
C ASP A 6 9.75 -0.60 17.20
N THR A 7 9.23 -1.71 16.72
CA THR A 7 8.42 -2.63 17.52
C THR A 7 9.23 -3.36 18.59
N GLU A 8 10.53 -3.56 18.37
CA GLU A 8 11.43 -4.15 19.36
C GLU A 8 11.68 -3.18 20.52
N GLY A 9 11.98 -1.92 20.22
CA GLY A 9 12.10 -0.86 21.22
C GLY A 9 10.80 -0.66 22.01
N LEU A 10 9.65 -0.67 21.33
CA LEU A 10 8.34 -0.65 21.99
C LEU A 10 8.15 -1.84 22.93
N ALA A 11 8.49 -3.06 22.48
CA ALA A 11 8.40 -4.26 23.31
C ALA A 11 9.29 -4.17 24.55
N ALA A 12 10.53 -3.65 24.41
CA ALA A 12 11.46 -3.47 25.52
C ALA A 12 10.97 -2.46 26.57
N MET A 13 10.15 -1.48 26.17
CA MET A 13 9.54 -0.49 27.08
C MET A 13 8.20 -0.94 27.68
N THR A 14 7.69 -2.09 27.25
CA THR A 14 6.35 -2.58 27.61
C THR A 14 6.40 -3.46 28.86
N SER A 15 5.51 -3.17 29.80
CA SER A 15 5.33 -3.94 31.03
C SER A 15 4.24 -5.01 30.90
N VAL A 16 3.15 -4.71 30.17
CA VAL A 16 2.03 -5.63 29.94
C VAL A 16 1.58 -5.52 28.49
N VAL A 17 1.29 -6.66 27.87
CA VAL A 17 0.67 -6.75 26.55
C VAL A 17 -0.72 -7.34 26.71
N THR A 18 -1.74 -6.65 26.20
CA THR A 18 -3.12 -7.15 26.14
C THR A 18 -3.55 -7.26 24.68
N ASP A 19 -4.00 -8.44 24.28
CA ASP A 19 -4.66 -8.64 22.98
C ASP A 19 -6.10 -8.10 23.06
N LEU A 20 -6.44 -7.17 22.18
CA LEU A 20 -7.76 -6.56 22.13
C LEU A 20 -8.64 -7.17 21.04
N ASP A 21 -8.05 -7.52 19.89
CA ASP A 21 -8.79 -7.99 18.71
C ASP A 21 -7.88 -8.63 17.65
N GLY A 22 -6.85 -9.39 18.05
CA GLY A 22 -5.90 -10.12 17.19
C GLY A 22 -4.96 -9.26 16.33
N ALA A 23 -5.48 -8.22 15.67
CA ALA A 23 -4.72 -7.17 14.98
C ALA A 23 -4.44 -5.96 15.89
N LEU A 24 -5.13 -5.83 17.03
CA LEU A 24 -4.97 -4.72 17.96
C LEU A 24 -4.34 -5.22 19.26
N ARG A 25 -3.16 -4.71 19.61
CA ARG A 25 -2.50 -5.02 20.87
C ARG A 25 -2.29 -3.76 21.68
N ARG A 26 -2.76 -3.74 22.93
CA ARG A 26 -2.41 -2.70 23.89
C ARG A 26 -1.08 -3.03 24.55
N LEU A 27 -0.17 -2.07 24.55
CA LEU A 27 1.12 -2.12 25.22
C LEU A 27 1.12 -1.10 26.35
N ASP A 28 1.06 -1.57 27.59
CA ASP A 28 1.18 -0.71 28.78
C ASP A 28 2.66 -0.51 29.10
N LEU A 29 3.13 0.73 29.01
CA LEU A 29 4.53 1.10 29.16
C LEU A 29 4.91 1.25 30.63
N ALA A 30 6.18 1.05 30.96
CA ALA A 30 6.70 1.14 32.33
C ALA A 30 6.48 2.51 33.01
N ASN A 31 6.24 3.57 32.23
CA ASN A 31 5.94 4.92 32.74
C ASN A 31 4.44 5.16 33.02
N GLY A 32 3.60 4.13 32.96
CA GLY A 32 2.15 4.22 33.22
C GLY A 32 1.31 4.72 32.05
N ARG A 33 1.92 5.05 30.89
CA ARG A 33 1.20 5.32 29.64
C ARG A 33 0.94 4.02 28.88
N HIS A 34 0.09 4.07 27.86
CA HIS A 34 -0.11 2.94 26.96
C HIS A 34 -0.13 3.39 25.49
N VAL A 35 0.11 2.43 24.59
CA VAL A 35 -0.10 2.58 23.14
C VAL A 35 -0.91 1.40 22.60
N ILE A 36 -1.62 1.60 21.51
CA ILE A 36 -2.28 0.50 20.78
C ILE A 36 -1.50 0.28 19.49
N LEU A 37 -0.86 -0.87 19.39
CA LEU A 37 -0.15 -1.31 18.19
C LEU A 37 -1.14 -2.04 17.26
N VAL A 38 -1.28 -1.50 16.05
CA VAL A 38 -2.12 -2.06 14.99
C VAL A 38 -1.27 -2.92 14.07
N ALA A 39 -1.74 -4.13 13.77
CA ALA A 39 -1.15 -5.07 12.82
C ALA A 39 0.36 -5.25 13.00
N GLU A 40 0.85 -5.24 14.24
CA GLU A 40 2.29 -5.37 14.58
C GLU A 40 3.18 -4.29 13.91
N GLY A 41 2.63 -3.11 13.62
CA GLY A 41 3.35 -2.06 12.90
C GLY A 41 3.54 -2.34 11.40
N ARG A 42 2.86 -3.35 10.86
CA ARG A 42 2.82 -3.64 9.41
C ARG A 42 1.86 -2.70 8.71
N MET A 43 1.90 -2.74 7.38
CA MET A 43 1.05 -1.92 6.52
C MET A 43 -0.43 -2.28 6.74
N PHE A 44 -1.12 -1.50 7.57
CA PHE A 44 -2.42 -1.89 8.14
C PHE A 44 -3.51 -2.09 7.08
N ASN A 45 -3.43 -1.40 5.95
CA ASN A 45 -4.43 -1.55 4.87
C ASN A 45 -4.35 -2.94 4.20
N LEU A 46 -3.21 -3.64 4.29
CA LEU A 46 -2.98 -4.99 3.75
C LEU A 46 -2.67 -6.03 4.83
N ALA A 47 -2.64 -5.65 6.11
CA ALA A 47 -2.34 -6.52 7.24
C ALA A 47 -3.47 -6.49 8.27
N GLY A 48 -3.43 -7.39 9.25
CA GLY A 48 -4.47 -7.52 10.28
C GLY A 48 -5.59 -8.48 9.88
N ILE A 49 -6.75 -8.34 10.54
CA ILE A 49 -7.94 -9.15 10.29
C ILE A 49 -8.77 -8.49 9.19
N GLU A 50 -9.13 -9.25 8.17
CA GLU A 50 -9.94 -8.78 7.02
C GLU A 50 -9.39 -7.48 6.36
N PRO A 51 -8.13 -7.46 5.92
CA PRO A 51 -7.57 -6.27 5.27
C PRO A 51 -8.34 -5.95 3.99
N LYS A 52 -8.83 -4.71 3.89
CA LYS A 52 -9.63 -4.26 2.73
C LYS A 52 -8.79 -3.82 1.54
N GLY A 53 -7.51 -3.51 1.76
CA GLY A 53 -6.64 -2.98 0.74
C GLY A 53 -7.19 -1.70 0.11
N ASN A 54 -6.81 -1.48 -1.15
CA ASN A 54 -7.40 -0.43 -1.97
C ASN A 54 -8.71 -0.93 -2.60
N SER A 55 -9.57 -0.01 -3.02
CA SER A 55 -10.76 -0.37 -3.79
C SER A 55 -10.40 -1.09 -5.08
N ILE A 56 -11.34 -1.88 -5.61
CA ILE A 56 -11.15 -2.62 -6.88
C ILE A 56 -10.82 -1.64 -8.02
N GLU A 57 -11.51 -0.50 -8.08
CA GLU A 57 -11.30 0.53 -9.10
C GLU A 57 -9.90 1.14 -9.01
N SER A 58 -9.39 1.35 -7.80
CA SER A 58 -8.02 1.85 -7.59
C SER A 58 -6.99 0.81 -8.06
N MET A 59 -7.27 -0.47 -7.83
CA MET A 59 -6.41 -1.57 -8.28
C MET A 59 -6.43 -1.74 -9.80
N ASP A 60 -7.58 -1.56 -10.46
CA ASP A 60 -7.70 -1.64 -11.92
C ASP A 60 -6.82 -0.61 -12.64
N ILE A 61 -6.75 0.62 -12.10
CA ILE A 61 -5.82 1.66 -12.62
C ILE A 61 -4.38 1.16 -12.51
N GLY A 62 -3.99 0.64 -11.34
CA GLY A 62 -2.65 0.13 -11.09
C GLY A 62 -2.28 -1.03 -12.01
N PHE A 63 -3.18 -2.01 -12.18
CA PHE A 63 -2.95 -3.17 -13.04
C PHE A 63 -2.89 -2.80 -14.53
N MET A 64 -3.73 -1.87 -15.00
CA MET A 64 -3.61 -1.37 -16.37
C MET A 64 -2.28 -0.65 -16.59
N LEU A 65 -1.83 0.17 -15.64
CA LEU A 65 -0.53 0.84 -15.70
C LEU A 65 0.62 -0.17 -15.76
N GLN A 66 0.59 -1.20 -14.94
CA GLN A 66 1.59 -2.26 -14.94
C GLN A 66 1.58 -3.07 -16.25
N ALA A 67 0.40 -3.48 -16.73
CA ALA A 67 0.27 -4.27 -17.95
C ALA A 67 0.75 -3.52 -19.19
N LEU A 68 0.34 -2.25 -19.37
CA LEU A 68 0.77 -1.42 -20.50
C LEU A 68 2.26 -1.03 -20.42
N SER A 69 2.77 -0.80 -19.20
CA SER A 69 4.20 -0.57 -19.00
C SER A 69 5.02 -1.81 -19.36
N LEU A 70 4.57 -3.01 -18.96
CA LEU A 70 5.22 -4.27 -19.31
C LEU A 70 5.18 -4.52 -20.82
N GLU A 71 4.06 -4.23 -21.48
CA GLU A 71 3.94 -4.28 -22.95
C GLU A 71 4.99 -3.38 -23.62
N ARG A 72 5.17 -2.15 -23.11
CA ARG A 72 6.16 -1.18 -23.63
C ARG A 72 7.59 -1.69 -23.47
N VAL A 73 7.92 -2.27 -22.31
CA VAL A 73 9.21 -2.89 -22.04
C VAL A 73 9.47 -4.05 -22.99
N ALA A 74 8.49 -4.96 -23.14
CA ALA A 74 8.61 -6.11 -24.02
C ALA A 74 8.81 -5.73 -25.50
N LYS A 75 8.22 -4.61 -25.93
CA LYS A 75 8.37 -4.08 -27.30
C LYS A 75 9.66 -3.25 -27.50
N GLY A 76 10.34 -2.84 -26.43
CA GLY A 76 11.57 -2.05 -26.48
C GLY A 76 11.44 -0.67 -27.13
N ALA A 77 10.22 -0.15 -27.27
CA ALA A 77 9.96 1.07 -28.05
C ALA A 77 10.12 2.34 -27.20
N GLY A 78 11.09 3.19 -27.53
CA GLY A 78 11.21 4.54 -26.96
C GLY A 78 11.52 4.57 -25.45
N LEU A 79 12.23 3.57 -24.93
CA LEU A 79 12.62 3.48 -23.53
C LEU A 79 14.13 3.72 -23.39
N ALA A 80 14.52 4.52 -22.38
CA ALA A 80 15.90 4.62 -21.95
C ALA A 80 16.28 3.41 -21.07
N ALA A 81 17.59 3.12 -20.96
CA ALA A 81 18.08 2.12 -20.04
C ALA A 81 17.97 2.60 -18.58
N GLY A 82 17.52 1.71 -17.70
CA GLY A 82 17.36 2.00 -16.28
C GLY A 82 15.95 2.43 -15.88
N ALA A 83 15.80 2.83 -14.61
CA ALA A 83 14.52 3.27 -14.07
C ALA A 83 14.09 4.59 -14.70
N GLN A 84 12.84 4.63 -15.17
CA GLN A 84 12.24 5.81 -15.79
C GLN A 84 10.74 5.85 -15.46
N PRO A 85 10.11 7.04 -15.50
CA PRO A 85 8.66 7.13 -15.30
C PRO A 85 7.89 6.42 -16.41
N VAL A 86 6.63 6.06 -16.13
CA VAL A 86 5.71 5.57 -17.16
C VAL A 86 5.54 6.65 -18.23
N PRO A 87 5.75 6.33 -19.52
CA PRO A 87 5.54 7.26 -20.62
C PRO A 87 4.15 7.92 -20.60
N ASP A 88 4.11 9.21 -20.92
CA ASP A 88 2.89 10.03 -20.85
C ASP A 88 1.75 9.50 -21.73
N ASP A 89 2.07 8.87 -22.86
CA ASP A 89 1.08 8.30 -23.77
C ASP A 89 0.30 7.13 -23.13
N ILE A 90 0.96 6.34 -22.28
CA ILE A 90 0.33 5.28 -21.47
C ILE A 90 -0.58 5.90 -20.42
N ASN A 91 -0.11 6.91 -19.68
CA ASN A 91 -0.92 7.61 -18.68
C ASN A 91 -2.19 8.20 -19.29
N ARG A 92 -2.07 8.91 -20.42
CA ARG A 92 -3.23 9.47 -21.13
C ARG A 92 -4.19 8.40 -21.65
N ARG A 93 -3.67 7.25 -22.10
CA ARG A 93 -4.51 6.13 -22.54
C ARG A 93 -5.33 5.57 -21.38
N ILE A 94 -4.71 5.36 -20.22
CA ILE A 94 -5.39 4.86 -19.01
C ILE A 94 -6.45 5.86 -18.54
N ALA A 95 -6.11 7.15 -18.49
CA ALA A 95 -7.04 8.20 -18.11
C ALA A 95 -8.29 8.20 -19.00
N ARG A 96 -8.13 8.12 -20.34
CA ARG A 96 -9.24 8.05 -21.29
C ARG A 96 -10.12 6.81 -21.08
N LEU A 97 -9.53 5.65 -20.83
CA LEU A 97 -10.27 4.40 -20.60
C LEU A 97 -11.08 4.48 -19.31
N MET A 98 -10.51 5.07 -18.26
CA MET A 98 -11.15 5.25 -16.95
C MET A 98 -12.28 6.28 -16.98
N THR A 99 -12.09 7.44 -17.58
CA THR A 99 -13.17 8.43 -17.71
C THR A 99 -14.33 7.87 -18.53
N ALA A 100 -14.04 7.13 -19.60
CA ALA A 100 -15.05 6.47 -20.42
C ALA A 100 -15.84 5.41 -19.66
N SER A 101 -15.20 4.58 -18.81
CA SER A 101 -15.91 3.57 -18.01
C SER A 101 -16.82 4.17 -16.95
N MET A 102 -16.50 5.39 -16.47
CA MET A 102 -17.32 6.16 -15.53
C MET A 102 -18.47 6.94 -16.21
N GLY A 103 -18.58 6.88 -17.54
CA GLY A 103 -19.55 7.69 -18.30
C GLY A 103 -19.23 9.19 -18.31
N ALA A 104 -18.02 9.57 -17.94
CA ALA A 104 -17.55 10.95 -18.00
C ALA A 104 -16.97 11.24 -19.40
N ALA A 105 -17.40 12.36 -20.00
CA ALA A 105 -16.81 12.86 -21.24
C ALA A 105 -15.52 13.64 -20.92
N LEU A 106 -14.50 13.45 -21.77
CA LEU A 106 -13.28 14.28 -21.80
C LEU A 106 -13.44 15.41 -22.80
#